data_AF-A0A2D5RN46-F1
#
_entry.id   AF-A0A2D5RN46-F1
#
_cell.length_a   1.000
_cell.length_b   1.000
_cell.length_c   1.000
_cell.angle_alpha   90.00
_cell.angle_beta   90.00
_cell.angle_gamma   90.00
#
_symmetry.space_group_name_H-M   'P 1'
#
loop_
_entity.id
_entity.type
_entity.pdbx_description
1 polymer ?
#
loop_
_entity_poly.entity_id
_entity_poly.type
_entity_poly.pdbx_seq_one_letter_code
_entity_poly.pdbx_strand_id
1 'polypeptide(L)'
;MSNVIQFPDVREQREIEKQMEAHQVVLTELYDALEKIERGFNALKDKTVEVEDEYQTLIQMYSEIVGVDNVGVRWLEYCGFVSMEKDPETGELKISFVPPDEDEE
;
A
#
# COMPACT_ATOMS: atom_id res chain seq x y z
N MET A 1 -36.84 -41.25 37.47
CA MET A 1 -35.54 -40.58 37.29
C MET A 1 -35.83 -39.10 37.13
N SER A 2 -35.58 -38.29 38.17
CA SER A 2 -35.79 -36.84 38.07
C SER A 2 -34.63 -36.21 37.32
N ASN A 3 -34.92 -35.54 36.21
CA ASN A 3 -33.98 -34.61 35.58
C ASN A 3 -33.84 -33.40 36.49
N VAL A 4 -32.81 -33.40 37.32
CA VAL A 4 -32.42 -32.22 38.10
C VAL A 4 -31.83 -31.22 37.12
N ILE A 5 -32.51 -30.08 36.94
CA ILE A 5 -31.96 -28.93 36.24
C ILE A 5 -30.83 -28.39 37.13
N GLN A 6 -29.57 -28.57 36.73
CA GLN A 6 -28.45 -27.93 37.40
C GLN A 6 -28.53 -26.43 37.11
N PHE A 7 -28.58 -25.61 38.16
CA PHE A 7 -28.43 -24.16 38.02
C PHE A 7 -27.01 -23.85 37.56
N PRO A 8 -26.81 -22.89 36.63
CA PRO A 8 -25.47 -22.49 36.22
C PRO A 8 -24.64 -22.11 37.45
N ASP A 9 -23.36 -22.50 37.48
CA ASP A 9 -22.46 -22.04 38.54
C ASP A 9 -22.26 -20.53 38.36
N VAL A 10 -23.04 -19.74 39.12
CA VAL A 10 -23.06 -18.28 39.07
C VAL A 10 -21.68 -17.68 39.32
N ARG A 11 -20.79 -18.41 40.00
CA ARG A 11 -19.41 -17.97 40.23
C ARG A 11 -18.55 -18.14 38.98
N GLU A 12 -18.64 -19.29 38.32
CA GLU A 12 -17.92 -19.56 37.07
C GLU A 12 -18.41 -18.62 35.95
N GLN A 13 -19.72 -18.42 35.85
CA GLN A 13 -20.31 -17.47 34.90
C GLN A 13 -19.75 -16.05 35.08
N ARG A 14 -19.71 -15.54 36.31
CA ARG A 14 -19.19 -14.19 36.59
C ARG A 14 -17.71 -14.03 36.27
N GLU A 15 -16.91 -15.07 36.50
CA GLU A 15 -15.48 -15.03 36.17
C GLU A 15 -15.26 -15.01 34.65
N ILE A 16 -16.05 -15.81 33.91
CA ILE A 16 -16.03 -15.80 32.44
C ILE A 16 -16.48 -14.44 31.90
N GLU A 17 -17.58 -13.88 32.42
CA GLU A 17 -18.07 -12.55 32.00
C GLU A 17 -17.00 -11.46 32.22
N LYS A 18 -16.31 -11.47 33.36
CA LYS A 18 -15.21 -10.54 33.64
C LYS A 18 -14.03 -10.70 32.66
N GLN A 19 -13.67 -11.94 32.32
CA GLN A 19 -12.64 -12.19 31.32
C GLN A 19 -13.07 -11.72 29.93
N MET A 20 -14.33 -11.95 29.56
CA MET A 20 -14.90 -11.46 28.30
C MET A 20 -14.86 -9.94 28.22
N GLU A 21 -15.25 -9.22 29.27
CA GLU A 21 -15.17 -7.76 29.34
C GLU A 21 -13.72 -7.27 29.18
N ALA A 22 -12.77 -7.89 29.87
CA ALA A 22 -11.35 -7.55 29.73
C ALA A 22 -10.85 -7.77 28.30
N HIS A 23 -11.23 -8.90 27.67
CA HIS A 23 -10.86 -9.18 26.29
C HIS A 23 -11.55 -8.22 25.30
N GLN A 24 -12.79 -7.81 25.55
CA GLN A 24 -13.47 -6.82 24.71
C GLN A 24 -12.73 -5.49 24.70
N VAL A 25 -12.29 -5.00 25.87
CA VAL A 25 -11.50 -3.76 25.96
C VAL A 25 -10.21 -3.88 25.13
N VAL A 26 -9.46 -4.98 25.30
CA VAL A 26 -8.23 -5.21 24.55
C VAL A 26 -8.49 -5.29 23.04
N LEU A 27 -9.56 -5.99 22.63
CA LEU A 27 -9.93 -6.09 21.21
C LEU A 27 -10.26 -4.72 20.62
N THR A 28 -11.00 -3.88 21.34
CA THR A 28 -11.27 -2.51 20.91
C THR A 28 -9.99 -1.72 20.69
N GLU A 29 -9.06 -1.75 21.65
CA GLU A 29 -7.76 -1.05 21.52
C GLU A 29 -6.95 -1.56 20.32
N LEU A 30 -6.97 -2.87 20.05
CA LEU A 30 -6.28 -3.46 18.90
C LEU A 30 -6.92 -3.04 17.58
N TYR A 31 -8.25 -3.02 17.47
CA TYR A 31 -8.93 -2.56 16.27
C TYR A 31 -8.68 -1.07 16.00
N ASP A 32 -8.70 -0.22 17.02
CA ASP A 32 -8.35 1.19 16.89
C ASP A 32 -6.90 1.39 16.42
N ALA A 33 -5.98 0.54 16.89
CA ALA A 33 -4.59 0.56 16.46
C ALA A 33 -4.45 0.12 14.99
N LEU A 34 -5.16 -0.94 14.58
CA LEU A 34 -5.17 -1.41 13.20
C LEU A 34 -5.69 -0.32 12.24
N GLU A 35 -6.79 0.34 12.59
CA GLU A 35 -7.35 1.41 11.76
C GLU A 35 -6.36 2.58 11.59
N LYS A 36 -5.64 2.96 12.65
CA LYS A 36 -4.61 4.01 12.57
C LYS A 36 -3.46 3.61 11.64
N ILE A 37 -3.01 2.35 11.72
CA ILE A 37 -1.96 1.82 10.85
C ILE A 37 -2.42 1.81 9.40
N GLU A 38 -3.64 1.34 9.13
CA GLU A 38 -4.21 1.31 7.78
C GLU A 38 -4.30 2.71 7.16
N ARG A 39 -4.79 3.69 7.92
CA ARG A 39 -4.81 5.10 7.48
C ARG A 39 -3.40 5.63 7.21
N GLY A 40 -2.44 5.33 8.08
CA GLY A 40 -1.05 5.73 7.90
C GLY A 40 -0.40 5.09 6.67
N PHE A 41 -0.69 3.80 6.43
CA PHE A 41 -0.23 3.08 5.25
C PHE A 41 -0.80 3.69 3.97
N ASN A 42 -2.09 3.97 3.93
CA ASN A 42 -2.72 4.60 2.75
C ASN A 42 -2.12 5.99 2.48
N ALA A 43 -1.94 6.82 3.52
CA ALA A 43 -1.32 8.13 3.35
C ALA A 43 0.14 8.04 2.83
N LEU A 44 0.91 7.05 3.29
CA LEU A 44 2.26 6.80 2.78
C LEU A 44 2.24 6.32 1.33
N LYS A 45 1.30 5.45 0.97
CA LYS A 45 1.11 4.98 -0.39
C LYS A 45 0.80 6.15 -1.33
N ASP A 46 -0.16 7.00 -0.96
CA ASP A 46 -0.55 8.16 -1.76
C ASP A 46 0.63 9.12 -1.95
N LYS A 47 1.39 9.39 -0.87
CA LYS A 47 2.59 10.23 -0.96
C LYS A 47 3.71 9.61 -1.80
N THR A 48 3.82 8.29 -1.81
CA THR A 48 4.79 7.59 -2.65
C THR A 48 4.47 7.82 -4.13
N VAL A 49 3.21 7.65 -4.53
CA VAL A 49 2.75 7.90 -5.91
C VAL A 49 3.02 9.35 -6.31
N GLU A 50 2.65 10.32 -5.46
CA GLU A 50 2.89 11.75 -5.74
C GLU A 50 4.38 12.04 -5.98
N VAL A 51 5.27 11.46 -5.17
CA VAL A 51 6.73 11.65 -5.32
C VAL A 51 7.26 10.94 -6.56
N GLU A 52 6.74 9.76 -6.90
CA GLU A 52 7.10 9.05 -8.14
C GLU A 52 6.72 9.86 -9.38
N ASP A 53 5.56 10.51 -9.39
CA ASP A 53 5.10 11.38 -10.49
C ASP A 53 5.96 12.65 -10.64
N GLU A 54 6.26 13.32 -9.52
CA GLU A 54 7.18 14.47 -9.49
C GLU A 54 8.58 14.06 -9.99
N TYR A 55 9.07 12.91 -9.52
CA TYR A 55 10.37 12.38 -9.91
C TYR A 55 10.42 12.06 -11.41
N GLN A 56 9.37 11.46 -11.95
CA GLN A 56 9.27 11.17 -13.38
C GLN A 56 9.30 12.45 -14.22
N THR A 57 8.59 13.49 -13.79
CA THR A 57 8.62 14.80 -14.46
C THR A 57 10.04 15.36 -14.51
N LEU A 58 10.80 15.24 -13.42
CA LEU A 58 12.21 15.67 -13.37
C LEU A 58 13.10 14.87 -14.33
N ILE A 59 12.90 13.56 -14.42
CA ILE A 59 13.67 12.70 -15.33
C ILE A 59 13.34 13.00 -16.79
N GLN A 60 12.07 13.28 -17.11
CA GLN A 60 11.69 13.70 -18.46
C GLN A 60 12.38 15.01 -18.84
N MET A 61 12.30 16.04 -17.99
CA MET A 61 13.00 17.31 -18.20
C MET A 61 14.52 17.13 -18.32
N TYR A 62 15.10 16.27 -17.49
CA TYR A 62 16.53 15.95 -17.56
C TYR A 62 16.89 15.28 -18.89
N SER A 63 16.07 14.33 -19.34
CA SER A 63 16.29 13.62 -20.61
C SER A 63 16.21 14.53 -21.83
N GLU A 64 15.37 15.56 -21.80
CA GLU A 64 15.30 16.59 -22.86
C GLU A 64 16.59 17.41 -22.94
N ILE A 65 17.30 17.59 -21.82
CA ILE A 65 18.55 18.36 -21.75
C ILE A 65 19.74 17.51 -22.19
N VAL A 66 19.87 16.30 -21.65
CA VAL A 66 21.07 15.47 -21.88
C VAL A 66 20.93 14.50 -23.05
N GLY A 67 19.72 14.32 -23.57
CA GLY A 67 19.39 13.24 -24.50
C GLY A 67 19.13 11.93 -23.76
N VAL A 68 18.09 11.23 -24.20
CA VAL A 68 17.57 9.99 -23.59
C VAL A 68 18.65 8.92 -23.40
N ASP A 69 19.56 8.76 -24.38
CA ASP A 69 20.67 7.79 -24.33
C ASP A 69 21.70 8.06 -23.23
N ASN A 70 21.74 9.30 -22.73
CA ASN A 70 22.68 9.72 -21.68
C ASN A 70 22.05 9.68 -20.28
N VAL A 71 20.80 9.24 -20.16
CA VAL A 71 20.16 9.04 -18.85
C VAL A 71 20.71 7.76 -18.21
N GLY A 72 21.40 7.92 -17.08
CA GLY A 72 21.95 6.79 -16.35
C GLY A 72 20.86 5.89 -15.76
N VAL A 73 21.02 4.57 -15.87
CA VAL A 73 20.05 3.55 -15.43
C VAL A 73 19.59 3.73 -13.98
N ARG A 74 20.47 4.19 -13.08
CA ARG A 74 20.13 4.46 -11.67
C ARG A 74 18.96 5.44 -11.50
N TRP A 75 18.76 6.31 -12.48
CA TRP A 75 17.72 7.33 -12.41
C TRP A 75 16.35 6.81 -12.85
N LEU A 76 16.30 5.62 -13.47
CA LEU A 76 15.06 5.01 -13.95
C LEU A 76 14.41 4.07 -12.92
N GLU A 77 15.06 3.83 -11.78
CA GLU A 77 14.65 2.84 -10.76
C GLU A 77 13.24 3.09 -10.20
N TYR A 78 12.80 4.35 -10.17
CA TYR A 78 11.50 4.77 -9.66
C TYR A 78 10.61 5.40 -10.74
N CYS A 79 10.94 5.20 -12.02
CA CYS A 79 10.11 5.67 -13.12
C CYS A 79 9.13 4.57 -13.52
N GLY A 80 7.95 4.54 -12.88
CA GLY A 80 6.92 3.53 -13.12
C GLY A 80 6.35 3.51 -14.53
N PHE A 81 6.44 4.62 -15.26
CA PHE A 81 5.81 4.80 -16.58
C PHE A 81 6.82 4.92 -17.74
N VAL A 82 8.02 4.38 -17.56
CA VAL A 82 9.04 4.33 -18.61
C VAL A 82 8.92 3.01 -19.37
N SER A 83 8.53 3.07 -20.64
CA SER A 83 8.65 1.93 -21.55
C SER A 83 9.99 2.01 -22.29
N MET A 84 10.68 0.87 -22.35
CA MET A 84 11.90 0.70 -23.14
C MET A 84 11.60 -0.27 -24.28
N GLU A 85 11.42 0.25 -25.48
CA GLU A 85 11.24 -0.55 -26.69
C GLU A 85 12.52 -0.56 -27.50
N LYS A 86 12.96 -1.74 -27.93
CA LYS A 86 14.10 -1.85 -28.84
C LYS A 86 13.58 -1.84 -30.26
N ASP A 87 14.03 -0.88 -31.07
CA ASP A 87 13.68 -0.80 -32.48
C ASP A 87 14.20 -2.06 -33.21
N PRO A 88 13.33 -2.87 -33.82
CA PRO A 88 13.72 -4.13 -34.44
C PRO A 88 14.56 -3.97 -35.72
N GLU A 89 14.57 -2.78 -36.34
CA GLU A 89 15.34 -2.53 -37.56
C GLU A 89 16.71 -1.88 -37.27
N THR A 90 16.78 -0.96 -36.32
CA THR A 90 18.02 -0.22 -36.01
C THR A 90 18.75 -0.76 -34.78
N GLY A 91 18.06 -1.50 -33.91
CA GLY A 91 18.58 -1.99 -32.64
C GLY A 91 18.73 -0.91 -31.57
N GLU A 92 18.29 0.32 -31.84
CA GLU A 92 18.31 1.45 -30.89
C GLU A 92 17.26 1.27 -29.79
N LEU A 93 17.62 1.66 -28.57
CA LEU A 93 16.71 1.68 -27.42
C LEU A 93 15.89 2.97 -27.48
N LYS A 94 14.59 2.84 -27.77
CA LYS A 94 13.62 3.92 -27.61
C LYS A 94 13.06 3.86 -26.20
N ILE A 95 13.40 4.87 -25.40
CA ILE A 95 12.77 5.09 -24.10
C ILE A 95 11.63 6.08 -24.32
N SER A 96 10.40 5.67 -23.99
CA SER A 96 9.23 6.54 -24.00
C SER A 96 8.66 6.66 -22.60
N PHE A 97 8.33 7.89 -22.22
CA PHE A 97 7.55 8.19 -21.03
C PHE A 97 6.08 8.11 -21.44
N VAL A 98 5.41 7.01 -21.10
CA VAL A 98 3.99 6.80 -21.42
C VAL A 98 3.23 6.93 -20.12
N PRO A 99 2.75 8.15 -19.75
CA PRO A 99 1.85 8.27 -18.61
C PRO A 99 0.67 7.31 -18.80
N PRO A 100 0.12 6.76 -17.71
CA PRO A 100 -1.05 5.90 -17.82
C PRO A 100 -2.18 6.73 -18.45
N ASP A 101 -2.92 6.14 -19.40
CA ASP A 101 -4.10 6.80 -19.95
C ASP A 101 -5.01 7.20 -18.79
N GLU A 102 -5.47 8.46 -18.75
CA GLU A 102 -6.42 9.00 -17.74
C GLU A 102 -7.81 8.30 -17.78
N ASP A 103 -7.94 7.19 -18.50
CA ASP A 103 -9.20 6.50 -18.82
C ASP A 103 -9.35 5.17 -18.04
N GLU A 104 -9.29 5.20 -16.70
CA GLU A 104 -9.96 4.19 -15.86
C GLU A 104 -10.54 4.84 -14.57
N GLU A 105 -11.58 5.65 -14.73
CA GLU A 105 -12.64 5.86 -13.72
C GLU A 105 -14.03 5.49 -14.28
#